data_AF-A0ABD2Z7V0-F1
#
_entry.id   AF-A0ABD2Z7V0-F1
#
_cell.length_a   1.000
_cell.length_b   1.000
_cell.length_c   1.000
_cell.angle_alpha   90.00
_cell.angle_beta   90.00
_cell.angle_gamma   90.00
#
_symmetry.space_group_name_H-M   'P 1'
#
loop_
_entity.id
_entity.type
_entity.pdbx_description
1 polymer ?
#
loop_
_entity_poly.entity_id
_entity_poly.type
_entity_poly.pdbx_seq_one_letter_code
_entity_poly.pdbx_strand_id
1 'polypeptide(L)'
;MSTVHEFLKVARPIWFRAIMDNLEKYAKDPTDSNLQFIAKFVKMRLCKGTFAFGSAIDLINHLISSWLTKDEILNPELEAIKLKLSRISVNLAQPETGSGRT
;
A
#
# COMPACT_ATOMS: atom_id res chain seq x y z
N MET A 1 10.80 -30.25 -7.69
CA MET A 1 10.23 -28.93 -8.04
C MET A 1 8.88 -29.16 -8.70
N SER A 2 7.80 -28.56 -8.20
CA SER A 2 6.50 -28.69 -8.85
C SER A 2 6.38 -27.67 -9.99
N THR A 3 5.53 -27.96 -10.97
CA THR A 3 5.17 -27.01 -12.04
C THR A 3 4.60 -25.70 -11.48
N VAL A 4 3.90 -25.78 -10.35
CA VAL A 4 3.39 -24.62 -9.60
C VAL A 4 4.53 -23.71 -9.12
N HIS A 5 5.61 -24.30 -8.59
CA HIS A 5 6.75 -23.51 -8.11
C HIS A 5 7.43 -22.71 -9.23
N GLU A 6 7.60 -23.32 -10.41
CA GLU A 6 8.19 -22.64 -11.57
C GLU A 6 7.24 -21.57 -12.14
N PHE A 7 5.92 -21.82 -12.15
CA PHE A 7 4.94 -20.81 -12.49
C PHE A 7 5.00 -19.61 -11.54
N LEU A 8 5.05 -19.84 -10.22
CA LEU A 8 5.09 -18.76 -9.23
C LEU A 8 6.35 -17.90 -9.34
N LYS A 9 7.51 -18.50 -9.68
CA LYS A 9 8.73 -17.72 -9.97
C LYS A 9 8.53 -16.74 -11.12
N VAL A 10 7.91 -17.19 -12.22
CA VAL A 10 7.65 -16.34 -13.39
C VAL A 10 6.57 -15.30 -13.10
N ALA A 11 5.56 -15.65 -12.30
CA ALA A 11 4.50 -14.74 -11.90
C ALA A 11 4.93 -13.70 -10.86
N ARG A 12 5.99 -13.97 -10.08
CA ARG A 12 6.40 -13.12 -8.95
C ARG A 12 6.75 -11.69 -9.37
N PRO A 13 7.56 -11.43 -10.41
CA PRO A 13 7.83 -10.07 -10.88
C PRO A 13 6.58 -9.32 -11.33
N ILE A 14 5.62 -10.02 -11.96
CA ILE A 14 4.35 -9.44 -12.41
C ILE A 14 3.52 -9.00 -11.20
N TRP A 15 3.44 -9.87 -10.18
CA TRP A 15 2.76 -9.56 -8.93
C TRP A 15 3.40 -8.38 -8.18
N PHE A 16 4.73 -8.38 -8.07
CA PHE A 16 5.48 -7.27 -7.47
C PHE A 16 5.19 -5.96 -8.20
N ARG A 17 5.26 -5.96 -9.54
CA ARG A 17 4.97 -4.76 -10.35
C ARG A 17 3.54 -4.26 -10.16
N ALA A 18 2.55 -5.15 -10.14
CA ALA A 18 1.16 -4.79 -9.90
C ALA A 18 0.95 -4.14 -8.53
N ILE A 19 1.64 -4.59 -7.49
CA ILE A 19 1.61 -3.94 -6.17
C ILE A 19 2.17 -2.53 -6.26
N MET A 20 3.34 -2.38 -6.88
CA MET A 20 4.01 -1.08 -7.05
C MET A 20 3.12 -0.08 -7.78
N ASP A 21 2.52 -0.47 -8.89
CA ASP A 21 1.64 0.40 -9.68
C ASP A 21 0.39 0.82 -8.88
N ASN A 22 -0.17 -0.05 -8.04
CA ASN A 22 -1.29 0.28 -7.17
C ASN A 22 -0.92 1.28 -6.07
N LEU A 23 0.24 1.08 -5.43
CA LEU A 23 0.74 2.00 -4.41
C LEU A 23 1.06 3.38 -5.01
N GLU A 24 1.69 3.42 -6.19
CA GLU A 24 1.98 4.65 -6.93
C GLU A 24 0.68 5.35 -7.35
N LYS A 25 -0.34 4.61 -7.78
CA LYS A 25 -1.65 5.17 -8.12
C LYS A 25 -2.29 5.86 -6.91
N TYR A 26 -2.28 5.21 -5.75
CA TYR A 26 -2.78 5.82 -4.52
C TYR A 26 -1.93 7.02 -4.09
N ALA A 27 -0.60 6.97 -4.25
CA ALA A 27 0.26 8.10 -3.96
C ALA A 27 -0.03 9.33 -4.84
N LYS A 28 -0.48 9.11 -6.09
CA LYS A 28 -0.88 10.18 -7.02
C LYS A 28 -2.26 10.75 -6.70
N ASP A 29 -3.18 9.90 -6.27
CA ASP A 29 -4.58 10.25 -5.98
C ASP A 29 -5.04 9.56 -4.69
N PRO A 30 -4.81 10.20 -3.52
CA PRO A 30 -5.02 9.58 -2.21
C PRO A 30 -6.49 9.62 -1.77
N THR A 31 -7.38 9.08 -2.61
CA THR A 31 -8.81 8.96 -2.33
C THR A 31 -9.13 7.68 -1.57
N ASP A 32 -10.21 7.73 -0.77
CA ASP A 32 -10.75 6.56 -0.07
C ASP A 32 -11.10 5.41 -1.03
N SER A 33 -11.54 5.72 -2.25
CA SER A 33 -11.86 4.71 -3.27
C SER A 33 -10.60 3.96 -3.74
N ASN A 34 -9.48 4.66 -3.94
CA ASN A 34 -8.20 4.03 -4.29
C ASN A 34 -7.62 3.25 -3.11
N LEU A 35 -7.78 3.73 -1.87
CA LEU A 35 -7.38 2.97 -0.68
C LEU A 35 -8.22 1.70 -0.51
N GLN A 36 -9.54 1.78 -0.70
CA GLN A 36 -10.43 0.62 -0.69
C GLN A 36 -10.09 -0.39 -1.79
N PHE A 37 -9.66 0.08 -2.97
CA PHE A 37 -9.19 -0.80 -4.04
C PHE A 37 -8.00 -1.64 -3.60
N ILE A 38 -7.02 -1.03 -2.93
CA ILE A 38 -5.88 -1.75 -2.33
C ILE A 38 -6.36 -2.70 -1.24
N ALA A 39 -7.28 -2.25 -0.37
CA ALA A 39 -7.82 -3.02 0.75
C ALA A 39 -8.58 -4.30 0.30
N LYS A 40 -9.15 -4.34 -0.91
CA LYS A 40 -9.89 -5.52 -1.43
C LYS A 40 -9.03 -6.78 -1.51
N PHE A 41 -7.77 -6.64 -1.93
CA PHE A 41 -6.84 -7.77 -2.04
C PHE A 41 -6.43 -8.33 -0.67
N VAL A 42 -6.57 -7.50 0.37
CA VAL A 42 -6.29 -7.84 1.77
C VAL A 42 -7.47 -8.59 2.38
N LYS A 43 -8.68 -8.11 2.10
CA LYS A 43 -9.94 -8.71 2.56
C LYS A 43 -10.09 -10.16 2.07
N MET A 44 -9.51 -10.48 0.91
CA MET A 44 -9.47 -11.86 0.39
C MET A 44 -8.64 -12.83 1.26
N ARG A 45 -7.71 -12.32 2.10
CA ARG A 45 -7.01 -13.09 3.14
C ARG A 45 -7.60 -12.93 4.54
N LEU A 46 -8.35 -11.86 4.81
CA LEU A 46 -8.86 -11.48 6.13
C LEU A 46 -10.39 -11.59 6.25
N CYS A 47 -10.99 -12.72 5.84
CA CYS A 47 -12.44 -12.98 5.96
C CYS A 47 -13.01 -12.99 7.41
N LYS A 48 -12.28 -12.51 8.43
CA LYS A 48 -12.77 -12.30 9.80
C LYS A 48 -12.12 -11.06 10.40
N GLY A 49 -12.85 -9.94 10.43
CA GLY A 49 -12.47 -8.77 11.22
C GLY A 49 -12.35 -7.48 10.41
N THR A 50 -13.02 -6.44 10.92
CA THR A 50 -12.84 -5.05 10.51
C THR A 50 -11.36 -4.64 10.58
N PHE A 51 -10.90 -3.92 9.56
CA PHE A 51 -9.55 -3.34 9.55
C PHE A 51 -9.41 -2.36 10.73
N ALA A 52 -8.75 -2.78 11.81
CA ALA A 52 -8.37 -1.90 12.91
C ALA A 52 -6.99 -1.27 12.64
N PHE A 53 -6.81 -0.67 11.46
CA PHE A 53 -5.59 0.08 11.15
C PHE A 53 -5.82 1.55 11.52
N GLY A 54 -4.92 2.11 12.34
CA GLY A 54 -5.01 3.50 12.82
C GLY A 54 -4.80 4.53 11.71
N SER A 55 -4.22 4.13 10.58
CA SER A 55 -3.97 4.98 9.41
C SER A 55 -3.85 4.18 8.11
N ALA A 56 -3.98 4.88 6.97
CA ALA A 56 -3.75 4.30 5.65
C ALA A 56 -2.30 3.78 5.48
N ILE A 57 -1.32 4.44 6.12
CA ILE A 57 0.07 4.03 6.07
C ILE A 57 0.32 2.73 6.84
N ASP A 58 -0.37 2.50 7.96
CA ASP A 58 -0.28 1.26 8.72
C ASP A 58 -0.82 0.06 7.92
N LEU A 59 -1.95 0.27 7.23
CA LEU A 59 -2.50 -0.73 6.31
C LEU A 59 -1.49 -1.05 5.19
N ILE A 60 -0.89 -0.04 4.57
CA ILE A 60 0.07 -0.23 3.47
C ILE A 60 1.35 -0.93 3.97
N ASN A 61 1.87 -0.58 5.14
CA ASN A 61 3.03 -1.24 5.73
C ASN A 61 2.73 -2.72 6.05
N HIS A 62 1.56 -3.00 6.61
CA HIS A 62 1.10 -4.37 6.82
C HIS A 62 1.02 -5.15 5.48
N LEU A 63 0.55 -4.51 4.42
CA LEU A 63 0.44 -5.14 3.11
C LEU A 63 1.77 -5.51 2.49
N ILE A 64 2.70 -4.56 2.51
CA ILE A 64 4.04 -4.74 1.98
C ILE A 64 4.70 -5.92 2.69
N SER A 65 4.62 -6.00 4.02
CA SER A 65 5.18 -7.12 4.79
C SER A 65 4.48 -8.46 4.55
N SER A 66 3.18 -8.48 4.25
CA SER A 66 2.41 -9.70 3.97
C SER A 66 2.58 -10.24 2.54
N TRP A 67 2.83 -9.35 1.58
CA TRP A 67 2.86 -9.70 0.17
C TRP A 67 4.26 -9.84 -0.41
N LEU A 68 5.25 -9.12 0.12
CA LEU A 68 6.59 -9.02 -0.46
C LEU A 68 7.63 -9.87 0.29
N THR A 69 8.66 -10.31 -0.43
CA THR A 69 9.81 -10.98 0.16
C THR A 69 10.76 -9.96 0.77
N LYS A 70 11.73 -10.43 1.57
CA LYS A 70 12.77 -9.56 2.14
C LYS A 70 13.56 -8.80 1.07
N ASP A 71 13.88 -9.46 -0.04
CA ASP A 71 14.63 -8.85 -1.14
C ASP A 71 13.82 -7.78 -1.86
N GLU A 72 12.53 -8.04 -2.07
CA GLU A 72 11.61 -7.08 -2.70
C GLU A 72 11.35 -5.86 -1.82
N ILE A 73 11.35 -6.03 -0.49
CA ILE A 73 11.20 -4.93 0.46
C ILE A 73 12.37 -3.94 0.38
N LEU A 74 13.58 -4.43 0.02
CA LEU A 74 14.77 -3.60 -0.15
C LEU A 74 14.83 -2.89 -1.50
N ASN A 75 13.81 -3.02 -2.35
CA ASN A 75 13.78 -2.39 -3.66
C ASN A 75 13.72 -0.85 -3.52
N PRO A 76 14.63 -0.09 -4.16
CA PRO A 76 14.68 1.37 -4.05
C PRO A 76 13.43 2.07 -4.62
N GLU A 77 12.78 1.47 -5.64
CA GLU A 77 11.53 1.99 -6.18
C GLU A 77 10.42 1.94 -5.11
N LEU A 78 10.38 0.87 -4.30
CA LEU A 78 9.41 0.73 -3.22
C LEU A 78 9.63 1.78 -2.14
N GLU A 79 10.88 2.04 -1.76
CA GLU A 79 11.22 3.09 -0.79
C GLU A 79 10.85 4.49 -1.28
N ALA A 80 11.03 4.77 -2.57
CA ALA A 80 10.57 6.03 -3.17
C ALA A 80 9.04 6.20 -3.08
N ILE A 81 8.27 5.12 -3.31
CA ILE A 81 6.81 5.14 -3.16
C ILE A 81 6.40 5.34 -1.70
N LYS A 82 7.01 4.61 -0.75
CA LYS A 82 6.76 4.78 0.69
C LYS A 82 7.01 6.23 1.13
N LEU A 83 8.07 6.86 0.63
CA LEU A 83 8.38 8.25 0.93
C LEU A 83 7.32 9.22 0.38
N LYS A 84 6.71 8.94 -0.78
CA LYS A 84 5.56 9.72 -1.27
C LYS A 84 4.34 9.55 -0.36
N LEU A 85 4.07 8.30 0.05
CA LEU A 85 2.92 7.97 0.90
C LEU A 85 3.02 8.57 2.30
N SER A 86 4.21 8.62 2.89
CA SER A 86 4.40 9.23 4.22
C SER A 86 4.07 10.72 4.22
N ARG A 87 4.36 11.44 3.12
CA ARG A 87 4.02 12.86 2.97
C ARG A 87 2.50 13.10 2.92
N ILE A 88 1.76 12.18 2.32
CA ILE A 88 0.29 12.27 2.24
C ILE A 88 -0.34 12.14 3.62
N SER A 89 0.17 11.21 4.45
CA SER A 89 -0.32 11.03 5.83
C SER A 89 -0.07 12.26 6.72
N VAL A 90 1.00 13.01 6.47
CA VAL A 90 1.31 14.26 7.20
C VAL A 90 0.33 15.38 6.83
N ASN A 91 -0.07 15.48 5.57
CA ASN A 91 -1.01 16.52 5.12
C ASN A 91 -2.43 16.32 5.65
N LEU A 92 -2.88 15.07 5.83
CA LEU A 92 -4.21 14.79 6.40
C LEU A 92 -4.30 15.15 7.91
N ALA A 93 -3.16 15.26 8.59
CA ALA A 93 -3.08 15.56 10.03
C ALA A 93 -2.95 17.06 10.34
N GLN A 94 -2.99 17.95 9.34
CA GLN A 94 -3.04 19.40 9.55
C GLN A 94 -4.48 19.90 9.41
N PRO A 95 -5.17 20.26 10.52
CA PRO A 95 -6.36 21.09 10.40
C PRO A 95 -5.90 22.50 10.01
N GLU A 96 -6.35 22.97 8.85
CA GLU A 96 -6.33 24.37 8.46
C GLU A 96 -6.96 25.20 9.59
N THR A 97 -6.13 25.81 10.44
CA THR A 97 -6.57 26.84 11.38
C THR A 97 -6.76 28.15 10.62
N GLY A 98 -7.76 28.17 9.75
CA GLY A 98 -8.30 29.37 9.15
C GLY A 98 -9.09 30.19 10.17
N SER A 99 -8.39 30.79 11.14
CA SER A 99 -8.94 31.85 12.00
C SER A 99 -8.99 33.15 11.19
N GLY A 100 -10.05 33.31 10.40
CA GLY A 100 -10.44 34.58 9.81
C GLY A 100 -11.06 35.47 10.88
N ARG A 101 -10.24 36.31 11.51
CA ARG A 101 -10.68 37.53 12.18
C ARG A 101 -11.16 38.52 11.12
N THR A 102 -12.43 38.92 11.20
CA THR A 102 -12.90 40.33 11.30
C THR A 102 -14.37 40.30 11.68
#